data_AF-A0A109FJM5-F1
#
_entry.id   AF-A0A109FJM5-F1
#
_cell.length_a   1.000
_cell.length_b   1.000
_cell.length_c   1.000
_cell.angle_alpha   90.00
_cell.angle_beta   90.00
_cell.angle_gamma   90.00
#
_symmetry.space_group_name_H-M   'P 1'
#
loop_
_entity.id
_entity.type
_entity.pdbx_description
1 polymer ?
#
loop_
_entity_poly.entity_id
_entity_poly.type
_entity_poly.pdbx_seq_one_letter_code
_entity_poly.pdbx_strand_id
1 'polypeptide(L)' 'MLGFVGLSEDNKERISKAIQVAKTIVHYGWIPTILVVAWRASNPRPPIMRLISPLA' A
#
# COMPACT_ATOMS: atom_id res chain seq x y z
N MET A 1 10.20 -21.69 -4.56
CA MET A 1 10.66 -20.92 -3.38
C MET A 1 11.73 -19.96 -3.89
N LEU A 2 11.46 -18.65 -3.95
CA LEU A 2 12.49 -17.65 -4.28
C LEU A 2 13.48 -17.61 -3.12
N GLY A 3 14.42 -18.56 -3.09
CA GLY A 3 15.47 -18.61 -2.11
C GLY A 3 16.50 -17.56 -2.47
N PHE A 4 16.72 -16.59 -1.58
CA PHE A 4 17.83 -15.65 -1.67
C PHE A 4 19.15 -16.42 -1.46
N VAL A 5 19.63 -17.06 -2.51
CA VAL A 5 20.90 -17.79 -2.53
C VAL A 5 22.03 -16.77 -2.36
N GLY A 6 22.73 -16.83 -1.23
CA GLY A 6 23.87 -15.96 -0.92
C GLY A 6 23.66 -14.93 0.20
N LEU A 7 22.47 -14.83 0.80
CA LEU A 7 22.26 -13.97 1.98
C LEU A 7 22.60 -14.71 3.28
N SER A 8 23.25 -14.02 4.22
CA SER A 8 23.40 -14.49 5.60
C SER A 8 22.03 -14.67 6.27
N GLU A 9 21.94 -15.56 7.25
CA GLU A 9 20.68 -15.80 8.00
C GLU A 9 20.14 -14.51 8.62
N ASP A 10 21.01 -13.66 9.18
CA ASP A 10 20.62 -12.34 9.73
C ASP A 10 19.95 -11.45 8.67
N ASN A 11 20.47 -11.43 7.45
CA ASN A 11 19.90 -10.65 6.35
C ASN A 11 18.56 -11.23 5.89
N LYS A 12 18.43 -12.57 5.87
CA LYS A 12 17.15 -13.23 5.57
C LYS A 12 16.09 -12.89 6.61
N GLU A 13 16.43 -12.91 7.89
CA GLU A 13 15.51 -12.56 8.97
C GLU A 13 15.04 -11.10 8.86
N ARG A 14 15.98 -10.17 8.63
CA ARG A 14 15.67 -8.74 8.44
C ARG A 14 14.75 -8.50 7.24
N ILE A 15 15.03 -9.15 6.10
CA ILE A 15 14.18 -9.04 4.91
C ILE A 15 12.80 -9.65 5.17
N SER A 16 12.73 -10.80 5.84
CA SER A 16 11.45 -11.42 6.22
C SER A 16 10.61 -10.47 7.08
N LYS A 17 11.22 -9.83 8.09
CA LYS A 17 10.56 -8.81 8.92
C LYS A 17 10.09 -7.61 8.09
N ALA A 18 10.93 -7.09 7.19
CA ALA A 18 10.56 -6.00 6.30
C ALA A 18 9.38 -6.35 5.38
N ILE A 19 9.37 -7.56 4.82
CA ILE A 19 8.27 -8.05 3.98
C ILE A 19 6.98 -8.17 4.78
N GLN A 20 7.05 -8.64 6.03
CA GLN A 20 5.86 -8.71 6.90
C GLN A 20 5.25 -7.33 7.15
N VAL A 21 6.07 -6.32 7.43
CA VAL A 21 5.60 -4.94 7.57
C VAL A 21 5.06 -4.40 6.25
N ALA A 22 5.76 -4.62 5.15
CA ALA A 22 5.33 -4.19 3.81
C ALA A 22 3.96 -4.79 3.43
N LYS A 23 3.71 -6.05 3.78
CA LYS A 23 2.41 -6.71 3.55
C LYS A 23 1.28 -5.97 4.25
N THR A 24 1.47 -5.58 5.51
CA THR A 24 0.49 -4.80 6.27
C THR A 24 0.26 -3.42 5.64
N ILE A 25 1.33 -2.72 5.28
CA ILE A 25 1.24 -1.39 4.65
C ILE A 25 0.47 -1.48 3.34
N VAL A 26 0.81 -2.43 2.47
CA VAL A 26 0.14 -2.58 1.16
C VAL A 26 -1.33 -2.99 1.37
N HIS A 27 -1.62 -3.92 2.29
CA HIS A 27 -2.98 -4.40 2.52
C HIS A 27 -3.95 -3.31 2.99
N TYR A 28 -3.51 -2.39 3.85
CA TYR A 28 -4.36 -1.31 4.34
C TYR A 28 -4.18 0.00 3.56
N GLY A 29 -3.03 0.21 2.93
CA GLY A 29 -2.67 1.44 2.24
C GLY A 29 -3.12 1.52 0.79
N TRP A 30 -3.47 0.39 0.14
CA TRP A 30 -3.81 0.40 -1.29
C TRP A 30 -5.07 1.23 -1.58
N ILE A 31 -6.15 1.10 -0.80
CA ILE A 31 -7.40 1.85 -1.03
C ILE A 31 -7.16 3.37 -0.88
N PRO A 32 -6.62 3.88 0.25
CA PRO A 32 -6.34 5.31 0.39
C PRO A 32 -5.45 5.85 -0.73
N THR A 33 -4.44 5.09 -1.15
CA THR A 33 -3.50 5.51 -2.20
C THR A 33 -4.22 5.73 -3.53
N ILE A 34 -5.06 4.77 -3.95
CA ILE A 34 -5.82 4.89 -5.20
C ILE A 34 -6.79 6.07 -5.14
N LEU A 35 -7.50 6.25 -4.02
CA LEU A 35 -8.44 7.36 -3.85
C LEU A 35 -7.74 8.72 -3.97
N VAL A 36 -6.55 8.88 -3.37
CA VAL A 36 -5.78 10.12 -3.47
C VAL A 36 -5.32 10.38 -4.91
N VAL A 37 -4.85 9.35 -5.62
CA VAL A 37 -4.42 9.49 -7.02
C VAL A 37 -5.60 9.93 -7.89
N ALA A 38 -6.75 9.26 -7.78
CA ALA A 38 -7.96 9.60 -8.53
C ALA A 38 -8.46 11.01 -8.19
N TRP A 39 -8.48 11.39 -6.91
CA TRP A 39 -8.88 12.72 -6.46
C TRP A 39 -7.98 13.83 -7.04
N ARG A 40 -6.66 13.62 -7.07
CA ARG A 40 -5.71 14.59 -7.65
C ARG A 40 -5.88 14.77 -9.15
N ALA A 41 -6.24 13.70 -9.86
CA ALA A 41 -6.49 13.70 -11.29
C ALA A 41 -7.87 14.27 -11.69
N SER A 42 -8.80 14.43 -10.74
CA SER A 42 -10.15 14.92 -11.00
C SER A 42 -10.20 16.43 -11.23
N ASN A 43 -10.99 16.89 -12.21
CA ASN A 43 -11.30 18.30 -12.42
C ASN A 43 -12.80 18.50 -12.68
N PRO A 44 -13.55 19.19 -11.79
CA PRO A 44 -13.11 19.73 -10.50
C PRO A 44 -12.82 18.64 -9.46
N ARG A 45 -11.99 18.93 -8.46
CA ARG A 45 -11.70 17.99 -7.38
C ARG A 45 -12.92 17.86 -6.45
N PRO A 46 -13.46 16.65 -6.23
CA PRO A 46 -14.65 16.47 -5.41
C PRO A 46 -14.33 16.60 -3.91
N PRO A 47 -15.30 16.94 -3.04
CA PRO A 47 -15.14 16.86 -1.60
C PRO A 47 -14.85 15.41 -1.15
N ILE A 48 -13.98 15.22 -0.17
CA ILE A 48 -13.56 13.88 0.31
C ILE A 48 -14.75 13.02 0.78
N MET A 49 -15.77 13.63 1.39
CA MET A 49 -16.96 12.89 1.83
C MET A 49 -17.73 12.25 0.67
N ARG A 50 -17.61 12.78 -0.56
CA ARG A 50 -18.20 12.17 -1.76
C ARG A 50 -17.43 10.94 -2.25
N LEU A 51 -16.18 10.74 -1.83
CA LEU A 51 -15.39 9.56 -2.20
C LEU A 51 -15.78 8.32 -1.37
N ILE A 52 -16.37 8.53 -0.19
CA ILE A 52 -16.71 7.45 0.76
C ILE A 52 -18.23 7.25 0.91
N SER A 53 -19.04 8.22 0.47
CA SER A 53 -20.49 8.14 0.57
C SER A 53 -21.08 7.41 -0.64
N PRO A 54 -21.91 6.36 -0.44
CA PRO A 54 -22.63 5.70 -1.52
C PRO A 54 -23.80 6.54 -2.07
N LEU A 55 -24.12 7.67 -1.43
CA LEU A 55 -25.21 8.59 -1.80
C LEU A 55 -24.69 9.86 -2.49
N ALA A 56 -23.40 9.88 -2.82
CA ALA A 56 -22.71 11.05 -3.37
C ALA A 56 -23.01 11.30 -4.84
#